data_AF-A0ABD1RLB7-F1
#
_entry.id   AF-A0ABD1RLB7-F1
#
_cell.length_a   1.000
_cell.length_b   1.000
_cell.length_c   1.000
_cell.angle_alpha   90.00
_cell.angle_beta   90.00
_cell.angle_gamma   90.00
#
_symmetry.space_group_name_H-M   'P 1'
#
loop_
_entity.id
_entity.type
_entity.pdbx_description
1 polymer ?
#
loop_
_entity_poly.entity_id
_entity_poly.type
_entity_poly.pdbx_seq_one_letter_code
_entity_poly.pdbx_strand_id
1 'polypeptide(L)'
;MRKMVLYFFSPDAFIKLYSKSMNLITHQHIKTHWQGKEVVNVHQTIRLFTFEVVCRVLTSIEDEKRIEKLGTLFNIFVRGVISVPINLPGTRFYKAKRAIIALKKDLSSLVRERRLALEHKTASPSQIFCHI
;
A
#
# COMPACT_ATOMS: atom_id res chain seq x y z
N MET A 1 5.71 14.18 12.40
CA MET A 1 4.96 12.90 12.32
C MET A 1 3.46 13.08 12.59
N ARG A 2 3.00 13.28 13.84
CA ARG A 2 1.55 13.35 14.16
C ARG A 2 0.72 14.34 13.31
N LYS A 3 1.17 15.60 13.19
CA LYS A 3 0.46 16.62 12.40
C LYS A 3 0.31 16.25 10.92
N MET A 4 1.34 15.61 10.35
CA MET A 4 1.34 15.17 8.95
C MET A 4 0.34 14.04 8.71
N VAL A 5 0.29 13.06 9.62
CA VAL A 5 -0.67 11.96 9.58
C VAL A 5 -2.10 12.51 9.70
N LEU A 6 -2.35 13.45 10.60
CA LEU A 6 -3.67 14.07 10.76
C LEU A 6 -4.10 14.87 9.53
N TYR A 7 -3.17 15.58 8.88
CA TYR A 7 -3.46 16.28 7.63
C TYR A 7 -3.82 15.30 6.50
N PHE A 8 -3.12 14.17 6.38
CA PHE A 8 -3.43 13.15 5.40
C PHE A 8 -4.83 12.57 5.60
N PHE A 9 -5.24 12.34 6.84
CA PHE A 9 -6.58 11.86 7.16
C PHE A 9 -7.60 13.00 7.31
N SER A 10 -7.29 14.22 6.87
CA SER A 10 -8.27 15.31 6.87
C SER A 10 -9.32 15.08 5.76
N PRO A 11 -10.59 15.49 5.99
CA PRO A 11 -11.65 15.38 4.98
C PRO A 11 -11.27 16.03 3.65
N ASP A 12 -10.57 17.18 3.70
CA ASP A 12 -10.12 17.90 2.51
C ASP A 12 -9.10 17.11 1.69
N ALA A 13 -8.13 16.49 2.36
CA ALA A 13 -7.16 15.60 1.71
C ALA A 13 -7.86 14.36 1.14
N PHE A 14 -8.85 13.82 1.85
CA PHE A 14 -9.62 12.67 1.38
C PHE A 14 -10.36 12.93 0.07
N ILE A 15 -11.10 14.04 0.00
CA ILE A 15 -11.89 14.42 -1.16
C ILE A 15 -10.97 14.70 -2.36
N LYS A 16 -9.88 15.44 -2.15
CA LYS A 16 -9.00 15.92 -3.24
C LYS A 16 -8.04 14.84 -3.74
N LEU A 17 -7.48 14.02 -2.86
CA LEU A 17 -6.40 13.10 -3.20
C LEU A 17 -6.88 11.66 -3.39
N TYR A 18 -7.95 11.23 -2.71
CA TYR A 18 -8.32 9.81 -2.67
C TYR A 18 -9.59 9.49 -3.45
N SER A 19 -10.58 10.38 -3.51
CA SER A 19 -11.91 10.02 -4.06
C SER A 19 -11.84 9.44 -5.48
N LYS A 20 -11.10 10.07 -6.40
CA LYS A 20 -10.94 9.59 -7.78
C LYS A 20 -10.24 8.24 -7.84
N SER A 21 -9.12 8.11 -7.13
CA SER A 21 -8.32 6.88 -7.12
C SER A 21 -9.07 5.73 -6.43
N MET A 22 -9.69 5.98 -5.29
CA MET A 22 -10.51 5.00 -4.57
C MET A 22 -11.70 4.55 -5.41
N ASN A 23 -12.39 5.46 -6.12
CA ASN A 23 -13.49 5.08 -6.99
C ASN A 23 -13.02 4.14 -8.11
N LEU A 24 -11.93 4.50 -8.79
CA LEU A 24 -11.34 3.66 -9.83
C LEU A 24 -10.95 2.27 -9.31
N ILE A 25 -10.22 2.21 -8.20
CA ILE A 25 -9.77 0.95 -7.59
C ILE A 25 -10.98 0.12 -7.13
N THR A 26 -12.02 0.76 -6.59
CA THR A 26 -13.23 0.06 -6.15
C THR A 26 -13.95 -0.59 -7.31
N HIS A 27 -14.14 0.12 -8.42
CA HIS A 27 -14.76 -0.44 -9.62
C HIS A 27 -13.95 -1.62 -10.18
N GLN A 28 -12.62 -1.46 -10.28
CA GLN A 28 -11.73 -2.55 -10.70
C GLN A 28 -11.78 -3.74 -9.74
N HIS A 29 -11.79 -3.49 -8.43
CA HIS A 29 -11.85 -4.53 -7.41
C HIS A 29 -13.13 -5.35 -7.53
N ILE A 30 -14.29 -4.70 -7.62
CA ILE A 30 -15.59 -5.37 -7.76
C ILE A 30 -15.60 -6.19 -9.05
N LYS A 31 -15.20 -5.59 -10.18
CA LYS A 31 -15.18 -6.28 -11.49
C LYS A 31 -14.31 -7.53 -11.47
N THR A 32 -13.11 -7.45 -10.90
CA THR A 32 -12.12 -8.53 -10.95
C THR A 32 -12.36 -9.59 -9.87
N HIS A 33 -12.79 -9.19 -8.67
CA HIS A 33 -12.79 -10.08 -7.51
C HIS A 33 -14.18 -10.53 -7.07
N TRP A 34 -15.25 -9.80 -7.39
CA TRP A 34 -16.59 -10.04 -6.85
C TRP A 34 -17.61 -10.38 -7.93
N GLN A 35 -17.63 -9.66 -9.06
CA GLN A 35 -18.61 -9.82 -10.12
C GLN A 35 -18.58 -11.24 -10.70
N GLY A 36 -19.76 -11.86 -10.85
CA GLY A 36 -19.91 -13.20 -11.39
C GLY A 36 -19.59 -14.34 -10.42
N LYS A 37 -19.27 -14.05 -9.15
CA LYS A 37 -19.06 -15.06 -8.11
C LYS A 37 -20.30 -15.20 -7.23
N GLU A 38 -20.75 -16.43 -7.03
CA GLU A 38 -21.84 -16.75 -6.10
C GLU A 38 -21.44 -16.53 -4.64
N VAL A 39 -20.17 -16.85 -4.30
CA VAL A 39 -19.62 -16.70 -2.96
C VAL A 39 -18.30 -15.95 -3.02
N VAL A 40 -18.14 -14.96 -2.13
CA VAL A 40 -16.93 -14.12 -2.04
C VAL A 40 -16.38 -14.15 -0.61
N ASN A 41 -15.09 -14.45 -0.45
CA ASN A 41 -14.38 -14.25 0.81
C ASN A 41 -14.03 -12.78 0.97
N VAL A 42 -14.96 -12.01 1.56
CA VAL A 42 -14.82 -10.55 1.71
C VAL A 42 -13.57 -10.17 2.49
N HIS A 43 -13.22 -10.91 3.55
CA HIS A 43 -12.03 -10.61 4.35
C HIS A 43 -10.73 -10.71 3.54
N GLN A 44 -10.61 -11.71 2.66
CA GLN A 44 -9.43 -11.84 1.82
C GLN A 44 -9.38 -10.73 0.75
N THR A 45 -10.49 -10.47 0.07
CA THR A 45 -10.54 -9.51 -1.03
C THR A 45 -10.36 -8.08 -0.53
N ILE A 46 -11.00 -7.71 0.58
CA ILE A 46 -10.89 -6.35 1.12
C ILE A 46 -9.47 -6.03 1.62
N ARG A 47 -8.72 -7.02 2.13
CA ARG A 47 -7.33 -6.81 2.54
C ARG A 47 -6.43 -6.42 1.37
N LEU A 48 -6.65 -7.01 0.20
CA LEU A 48 -5.92 -6.66 -1.02
C LEU A 48 -6.34 -5.27 -1.50
N PHE A 49 -7.65 -5.00 -1.54
CA PHE A 49 -8.21 -3.70 -1.89
C PHE A 49 -7.65 -2.56 -1.03
N THR A 50 -7.70 -2.69 0.30
CA THR A 50 -7.21 -1.64 1.20
C THR A 50 -5.72 -1.41 1.03
N PHE A 51 -4.94 -2.47 0.84
CA PHE A 51 -3.50 -2.35 0.58
C PHE A 51 -3.22 -1.59 -0.72
N GLU A 52 -3.93 -1.94 -1.80
CA GLU A 52 -3.80 -1.28 -3.10
C GLU A 52 -4.18 0.20 -3.03
N VAL A 53 -5.28 0.54 -2.35
CA VAL A 53 -5.67 1.93 -2.09
C VAL A 53 -4.53 2.69 -1.42
N VAL A 54 -3.98 2.15 -0.33
CA VAL A 54 -2.88 2.79 0.41
C VAL A 54 -1.65 2.97 -0.47
N CYS A 55 -1.26 1.95 -1.26
CA CYS A 55 -0.13 2.06 -2.19
C CYS A 55 -0.37 3.13 -3.25
N ARG A 56 -1.48 3.07 -3.99
CA ARG A 56 -1.76 4.04 -5.07
C ARG A 56 -1.90 5.47 -4.53
N VAL A 57 -2.50 5.64 -3.36
CA VAL A 57 -2.67 6.95 -2.73
C VAL A 57 -1.34 7.53 -2.25
N LEU A 58 -0.55 6.74 -1.51
CA LEU A 58 0.65 7.26 -0.87
C LEU A 58 1.81 7.39 -1.86
N THR A 59 1.97 6.39 -2.71
CA THR A 59 3.18 6.20 -3.53
C THR A 59 2.95 6.43 -5.02
N SER A 60 1.70 6.56 -5.47
CA SER A 60 1.27 6.51 -6.88
C SER A 60 2.05 5.48 -7.69
N ILE A 61 2.14 4.28 -7.14
CA ILE A 61 2.49 3.10 -7.92
C ILE A 61 1.34 2.85 -8.87
N GLU A 62 1.64 2.76 -10.16
CA GLU A 62 0.67 2.32 -11.19
C GLU A 62 0.94 0.87 -11.63
N ASP A 63 2.14 0.34 -11.36
CA ASP A 63 2.52 -1.04 -11.69
C ASP A 63 1.83 -2.06 -10.76
N GLU A 64 0.83 -2.74 -11.30
CA GLU A 64 0.05 -3.78 -10.63
C GLU A 64 0.91 -4.92 -10.09
N LYS A 65 1.96 -5.35 -10.81
CA LYS A 65 2.84 -6.44 -10.36
C LYS A 65 3.65 -6.01 -9.14
N ARG A 66 4.08 -4.76 -9.11
CA ARG A 66 4.78 -4.19 -7.95
C ARG A 66 3.84 -4.07 -6.75
N ILE A 67 2.58 -3.67 -6.95
CA ILE A 67 1.55 -3.63 -5.91
C ILE A 67 1.29 -5.03 -5.35
N GLU A 68 1.14 -6.04 -6.19
CA GLU A 68 0.92 -7.43 -5.79
C GLU A 68 2.10 -7.97 -4.95
N LYS A 69 3.33 -7.73 -5.38
CA LYS A 69 4.55 -8.11 -4.64
C LYS A 69 4.59 -7.44 -3.27
N LEU A 70 4.36 -6.13 -3.21
CA LEU A 70 4.35 -5.38 -1.95
C LEU A 70 3.21 -5.88 -1.03
N GLY A 71 2.04 -6.19 -1.59
CA GLY A 71 0.88 -6.70 -0.85
C GLY A 71 1.14 -8.08 -0.25
N THR A 72 1.84 -8.94 -0.98
CA THR A 72 2.27 -10.25 -0.49
C THR A 72 3.23 -10.11 0.70
N LEU A 73 4.25 -9.24 0.58
CA LEU A 73 5.18 -8.95 1.66
C LEU A 73 4.48 -8.33 2.88
N PHE A 74 3.57 -7.40 2.66
CA PHE A 74 2.78 -6.77 3.71
C PHE A 74 1.90 -7.77 4.46
N ASN A 75 1.26 -8.70 3.74
CA ASN A 75 0.47 -9.76 4.35
C ASN A 75 1.30 -10.68 5.25
N ILE A 76 2.53 -11.01 4.86
CA ILE A 76 3.47 -11.77 5.70
C ILE A 76 3.84 -10.95 6.94
N PHE A 77 4.16 -9.66 6.74
CA PHE A 77 4.53 -8.74 7.82
C PHE A 77 3.42 -8.62 8.87
N VAL A 78 2.19 -8.26 8.48
CA VAL A 78 1.06 -8.08 9.41
C VAL A 78 0.77 -9.35 10.19
N ARG A 79 0.82 -10.53 9.54
CA ARG A 79 0.64 -11.82 10.21
C ARG A 79 1.69 -12.11 11.29
N GLY A 80 2.91 -11.58 11.15
CA GLY A 80 3.94 -11.72 12.18
C GLY A 80 3.90 -10.64 13.26
N VAL A 81 3.40 -9.43 12.96
CA VAL A 81 3.19 -8.37 13.96
C VAL A 81 2.18 -8.81 15.02
N ILE A 82 1.09 -9.49 14.61
CA ILE A 82 0.08 -10.03 15.52
C ILE A 82 0.45 -11.39 16.12
N SER A 83 1.67 -11.89 15.89
CA SER A 83 2.11 -13.20 16.38
C SER A 83 2.98 -13.08 17.61
N VAL A 84 3.19 -14.20 18.31
CA VAL A 84 4.15 -14.25 19.43
C VAL A 84 5.54 -13.86 18.92
N PRO A 85 6.25 -12.93 19.59
CA PRO A 85 7.48 -12.33 19.08
C PRO A 85 8.72 -13.24 19.24
N ILE A 86 8.65 -14.47 18.72
CA ILE A 86 9.74 -15.46 18.78
C ILE A 86 10.51 -15.45 17.46
N ASN A 87 11.78 -15.03 17.49
CA ASN A 87 12.63 -14.90 16.31
C ASN A 87 13.40 -16.19 15.99
N LEU A 88 12.70 -17.25 15.60
CA LEU A 88 13.30 -18.52 15.20
C LEU A 88 12.92 -18.87 13.74
N PRO A 89 13.81 -19.52 12.96
CA PRO A 89 13.48 -19.97 11.61
C PRO A 89 12.16 -20.75 11.59
N GLY A 90 11.29 -20.42 10.64
CA GLY A 90 9.96 -21.04 10.50
C GLY A 90 8.83 -20.30 11.21
N THR A 91 9.10 -19.48 12.24
CA THR A 91 8.04 -18.73 12.94
C THR A 91 7.47 -17.60 12.09
N ARG A 92 6.24 -17.18 12.43
CA ARG A 92 5.57 -16.02 11.80
C ARG A 92 6.37 -14.72 12.04
N PHE A 93 6.87 -14.51 13.24
CA PHE A 93 7.66 -13.32 13.58
C PHE A 93 8.98 -13.27 12.80
N TYR A 94 9.69 -14.40 12.66
CA TYR A 94 10.91 -14.48 11.84
C TYR A 94 10.63 -14.12 10.37
N LYS A 95 9.56 -14.69 9.78
CA LYS A 95 9.13 -14.38 8.41
C LYS A 95 8.78 -12.90 8.25
N ALA A 96 8.08 -12.30 9.22
CA ALA A 96 7.73 -10.88 9.19
C ALA A 96 8.96 -9.95 9.28
N LYS A 97 9.98 -10.29 10.07
CA LYS A 97 11.25 -9.53 10.10
C LYS A 97 11.93 -9.48 8.73
N ARG A 98 11.91 -10.59 7.99
CA ARG A 98 12.46 -10.62 6.62
C ARG A 98 11.58 -9.87 5.64
N ALA A 99 10.26 -10.03 5.75
CA ALA A 99 9.30 -9.35 4.88
C ALA A 99 9.39 -7.83 5.02
N ILE A 100 9.52 -7.29 6.24
CA ILE A 100 9.64 -5.83 6.42
C ILE A 100 10.95 -5.27 5.87
N ILE A 101 12.05 -6.04 5.89
CA ILE A 101 13.32 -5.62 5.25
C ILE A 101 13.13 -5.49 3.73
N ALA A 102 12.51 -6.48 3.10
CA ALA A 102 12.21 -6.44 1.67
C ALA A 102 11.23 -5.32 1.31
N LEU A 103 10.16 -5.16 2.11
CA LEU A 103 9.16 -4.11 1.92
C LEU A 103 9.79 -2.72 2.02
N LYS A 104 10.64 -2.48 3.02
CA LYS A 104 11.37 -1.21 3.17
C LYS A 104 12.28 -0.95 1.98
N LYS A 105 13.02 -1.95 1.49
CA LYS A 105 13.89 -1.80 0.33
C LYS A 105 13.11 -1.36 -0.91
N ASP A 106 12.00 -2.03 -1.21
CA ASP A 106 11.18 -1.69 -2.38
C ASP A 106 10.52 -0.31 -2.22
N LEU A 107 9.98 0.03 -1.05
CA LEU A 107 9.41 1.35 -0.79
C LEU A 107 10.46 2.47 -0.90
N SER A 108 11.66 2.27 -0.34
CA SER A 108 12.75 3.25 -0.45
C SER A 108 13.19 3.47 -1.90
N SER A 109 13.23 2.40 -2.71
CA SER A 109 13.54 2.54 -4.15
C SER A 109 12.52 3.42 -4.87
N LEU A 110 11.23 3.26 -4.53
CA LEU A 110 10.18 4.06 -5.11
C LEU A 110 10.24 5.53 -4.67
N VAL A 111 10.49 5.80 -3.39
CA VAL A 111 10.65 7.18 -2.91
C VAL A 111 11.78 7.87 -3.66
N ARG A 112 12.88 7.15 -3.95
CA ARG A 112 13.98 7.66 -4.76
C ARG A 112 13.58 7.93 -6.21
N GLU A 113 12.93 6.98 -6.88
CA GLU A 113 12.42 7.15 -8.25
C GLU A 113 11.52 8.38 -8.36
N ARG A 114 10.66 8.57 -7.35
CA ARG A 114 9.74 9.72 -7.24
C ARG A 114 10.46 11.05 -7.09
N ARG A 115 11.44 11.13 -6.18
CA ARG A 115 12.25 12.34 -5.99
C ARG A 115 12.94 12.77 -7.29
N LEU A 116 13.53 11.81 -8.01
CA LEU A 116 14.14 12.08 -9.32
C LEU A 116 13.12 12.58 -10.34
N ALA A 117 11.93 11.99 -10.41
CA ALA A 117 10.87 12.46 -11.32
C ALA A 117 10.40 13.89 -10.99
N LEU A 118 10.38 14.27 -9.71
CA LEU A 118 10.08 15.65 -9.31
C LEU A 118 11.19 16.63 -9.70
N GLU A 119 12.46 16.26 -9.50
CA GLU A 119 13.61 17.06 -9.92
C GLU A 119 13.58 17.34 -11.43
N HIS A 120 13.17 16.34 -12.22
CA HIS A 120 12.99 16.46 -13.67
C HIS A 120 11.65 17.09 -14.10
N LYS A 121 10.80 17.55 -13.16
CA LYS A 121 9.46 18.12 -13.40
C LYS A 121 8.51 17.19 -14.18
N THR A 122 8.75 15.88 -14.15
CA THR A 122 7.91 14.88 -14.82
C THR A 122 6.82 14.33 -13.91
N ALA A 123 6.81 14.71 -12.63
CA ALA A 123 5.78 14.34 -11.65
C ALA A 123 5.19 15.57 -10.92
N SER A 124 3.93 15.44 -10.47
CA SER A 124 3.26 16.47 -9.66
C SER A 124 3.62 16.35 -8.17
N PRO A 125 3.85 17.46 -7.43
CA PRO A 125 4.21 17.45 -6.00
C PRO A 125 3.12 16.94 -5.03
N SER A 126 1.95 16.55 -5.53
CA SER A 126 0.71 16.43 -4.74
C SER A 126 0.64 15.25 -3.76
N GLN A 127 1.75 14.58 -3.41
CA GLN A 127 1.73 13.35 -2.60
C GLN A 127 2.80 13.30 -1.51
N ILE A 128 2.44 12.68 -0.38
CA ILE A 128 3.15 12.73 0.92
C ILE A 128 4.61 12.36 0.89
N PHE A 129 4.99 11.38 0.07
CA PHE A 129 6.37 10.88 0.05
C PHE A 129 7.36 11.86 -0.59
N CYS A 130 6.90 13.02 -1.05
CA CYS A 130 7.78 14.10 -1.52
C CYS A 130 8.42 14.91 -0.38
N HIS A 131 7.89 14.81 0.86
CA HIS A 131 8.35 15.58 2.02
C HIS A 131 9.00 14.73 3.13
N ILE A 132 9.16 13.42 2.92
CA ILE A 132 9.92 12.50 3.79
C ILE A 132 11.18 12.15 3.05
#